data_AF-A0A9E2RN55-F1
#
_entry.id   AF-A0A9E2RN55-F1
#
_cell.length_a   1.000
_cell.length_b   1.000
_cell.length_c   1.000
_cell.angle_alpha   90.00
_cell.angle_beta   90.00
_cell.angle_gamma   90.00
#
_symmetry.space_group_name_H-M   'P 1'
#
loop_
_entity.id
_entity.type
_entity.pdbx_description
1 polymer ?
#
loop_
_entity_poly.entity_id
_entity_poly.type
_entity_poly.pdbx_seq_one_letter_code
_entity_poly.pdbx_strand_id
1 'polypeptide(L)'
;VAIDSHGGTRTLFQATAFGQPVMAVPAQCDRAGLPGMVVGLDSIHWMSSGLASFARGTNDAPKIVAMLLLGSATAAWPSSFVQMAAFGGVAVAMGLGSYYGGLRVTEVLAEKVTRMDHTEGLSANVTTSMLVLTSGWFGLPVSTTHVSSSAIIGIGLLKGMRAVRWATVRDMVLAWIITLPAAAFLASVTYLILSGVL
;
A
#
# COMPACT_ATOMS: atom_id res chain seq x y z
N VAL A 1 15.97 26.60 13.28
CA VAL A 1 17.14 27.47 13.57
C VAL A 1 17.45 28.22 12.30
N ALA A 2 17.45 29.56 12.34
CA ALA A 2 17.93 30.37 11.23
C ALA A 2 19.17 31.13 11.69
N ILE A 3 20.15 31.25 10.80
CA ILE A 3 21.42 31.94 11.04
C ILE A 3 21.32 33.27 10.31
N ASP A 4 21.56 34.38 11.02
CA ASP A 4 21.61 35.71 10.38
C ASP A 4 22.97 35.92 9.67
N SER A 5 23.04 36.92 8.78
CA SER A 5 24.23 37.27 7.99
C SER A 5 25.50 37.61 8.79
N HIS A 6 25.42 37.73 10.11
CA HIS A 6 26.51 37.93 11.06
C HIS A 6 26.86 36.68 11.90
N GLY A 7 26.32 35.51 11.54
CA GLY A 7 26.72 34.23 12.16
C GLY A 7 26.14 33.97 13.55
N GLY A 8 25.14 34.74 13.98
CA GLY A 8 24.37 34.47 15.18
C GLY A 8 23.31 33.39 14.96
N THR A 9 23.34 32.32 15.76
CA THR A 9 22.28 31.31 15.80
C THR A 9 21.13 31.78 16.69
N ARG A 10 19.95 32.03 16.11
CA ARG A 10 18.72 32.22 16.88
C ARG A 10 17.79 31.03 16.66
N THR A 11 17.54 30.28 17.74
CA THR A 11 16.54 29.22 17.80
C THR A 11 15.17 29.88 18.02
N LEU A 12 14.47 30.22 16.94
CA LEU A 12 13.07 30.65 17.03
C LEU A 12 12.19 29.42 17.28
N PHE A 13 11.95 29.11 18.55
CA PHE A 13 10.78 28.33 18.96
C PHE A 13 9.59 29.28 19.00
N GLN A 14 8.86 29.38 17.90
CA GLN A 14 7.54 30.01 17.93
C GLN A 14 6.52 28.93 18.26
N ALA A 15 6.27 28.73 19.56
CA ALA A 15 5.14 27.96 20.04
C ALA A 15 3.87 28.82 19.90
N THR A 16 3.32 28.91 18.70
CA THR A 16 1.97 29.43 18.51
C THR A 16 1.07 28.33 17.98
N ALA A 17 0.19 27.87 18.87
CA ALA A 17 -0.92 26.94 18.68
C ALA A 17 -0.59 25.46 18.43
N PHE A 18 -1.27 24.61 19.19
CA PHE A 18 -1.31 23.15 19.12
C PHE A 18 -1.37 22.61 17.67
N GLY A 19 -0.44 21.70 17.31
CA GLY A 19 -0.79 20.58 16.43
C GLY A 19 -0.23 20.51 15.01
N GLN A 20 0.74 21.31 14.59
CA GLN A 20 1.39 21.12 13.28
C GLN A 20 2.91 21.36 13.37
N PRO A 21 3.77 20.33 13.25
CA PRO A 21 5.18 20.56 12.96
C PRO A 21 5.32 21.00 11.50
N VAL A 22 5.35 22.31 11.26
CA VAL A 22 5.75 22.85 9.95
C VAL A 22 7.27 22.72 9.85
N MET A 23 7.74 21.62 9.24
CA MET A 23 9.10 21.52 8.74
C MET A 23 9.21 22.43 7.50
N ALA A 24 9.41 23.73 7.73
CA ALA A 24 9.92 24.61 6.69
C ALA A 24 11.42 24.29 6.53
N VAL A 25 11.74 23.25 5.76
CA VAL A 25 13.09 23.10 5.20
C VAL A 25 13.18 24.16 4.09
N PRO A 26 13.98 25.21 4.23
CA PRO A 26 14.10 26.23 3.19
C PRO A 26 14.59 25.56 1.90
N ALA A 27 13.96 25.92 0.78
CA ALA A 27 14.27 25.40 -0.55
C ALA A 27 15.72 25.69 -1.02
N GLN A 28 16.50 26.44 -0.23
CA GLN A 28 17.89 26.79 -0.48
C GLN A 28 18.92 26.03 0.39
N CYS A 29 18.54 24.97 1.12
CA CYS A 29 19.52 24.08 1.76
C CYS A 29 20.04 22.99 0.82
N ASP A 30 20.44 23.37 -0.39
CA ASP A 30 21.35 22.54 -1.19
C ASP A 30 22.78 22.77 -0.67
N ARG A 31 23.25 21.78 0.10
CA ARG A 31 24.66 21.55 0.49
C ARG A 31 25.27 22.53 1.50
N ALA A 32 24.99 22.30 2.79
CA ALA A 32 26.06 22.44 3.77
C ALA A 32 27.02 21.25 3.54
N GLY A 33 28.25 21.51 3.07
CA GLY A 33 29.24 20.53 2.59
C GLY A 33 29.72 19.48 3.60
N LEU A 34 28.81 18.68 4.15
CA LEU A 34 29.08 17.51 4.97
C LEU A 34 29.25 16.29 4.04
N PRO A 35 30.43 15.66 3.99
CA PRO A 35 30.63 14.41 3.27
C PRO A 35 29.96 13.27 4.07
N GLY A 36 28.75 12.90 3.67
CA GLY A 36 27.99 11.80 4.27
C GLY A 36 26.83 11.37 3.39
N MET A 37 26.39 10.12 3.53
CA MET A 37 25.20 9.61 2.85
C MET A 37 23.96 10.26 3.46
N VAL A 38 23.47 11.34 2.86
CA VAL A 38 22.22 12.00 3.28
C VAL A 38 21.05 11.20 2.72
N VAL A 39 20.42 10.37 3.54
CA VAL A 39 19.18 9.70 3.18
C VAL A 39 18.05 10.74 3.19
N GLY A 40 17.61 11.16 2.00
CA GLY A 40 16.52 12.11 1.85
C GLY A 40 15.16 11.49 2.18
N LEU A 41 14.18 12.32 2.54
CA LEU A 41 12.79 11.90 2.78
C LEU A 41 12.23 11.08 1.61
N ASP A 42 12.59 11.45 0.37
CA ASP A 42 12.16 10.77 -0.85
C ASP A 42 12.66 9.33 -0.92
N SER A 43 13.91 9.11 -0.51
CA SER A 43 14.49 7.76 -0.43
C SER A 43 13.76 6.91 0.61
N ILE A 44 13.43 7.49 1.77
CA ILE A 44 12.70 6.80 2.85
C ILE A 44 11.27 6.49 2.40
N HIS A 45 10.60 7.44 1.75
CA HIS A 45 9.27 7.22 1.19
C HIS A 45 9.30 6.09 0.14
N TRP A 46 10.26 6.12 -0.79
CA TRP A 46 10.41 5.05 -1.78
C TRP A 46 10.65 3.67 -1.13
N MET A 47 11.52 3.61 -0.12
CA MET A 47 11.74 2.38 0.65
C MET A 47 10.46 1.90 1.35
N SER A 48 9.65 2.81 1.91
CA SER A 48 8.37 2.47 2.53
C SER A 48 7.36 1.91 1.54
N SER A 49 7.37 2.38 0.28
CA SER A 49 6.56 1.80 -0.79
C SER A 49 6.99 0.37 -1.10
N GLY A 50 8.30 0.09 -1.01
CA GLY A 50 8.85 -1.27 -1.07
C GLY A 50 8.35 -2.15 0.08
N LEU A 51 8.33 -1.63 1.30
CA LEU A 51 7.79 -2.33 2.47
C LEU A 51 6.29 -2.63 2.32
N ALA A 52 5.50 -1.68 1.83
CA ALA A 52 4.07 -1.89 1.58
C ALA A 52 3.83 -2.95 0.50
N SER A 53 4.66 -2.94 -0.55
CA SER A 53 4.63 -3.96 -1.60
C SER A 53 5.01 -5.34 -1.08
N PHE A 54 6.01 -5.42 -0.20
CA PHE A 54 6.41 -6.66 0.46
C PHE A 54 5.29 -7.20 1.37
N ALA A 55 4.70 -6.35 2.21
CA ALA A 55 3.57 -6.71 3.06
C ALA A 55 2.38 -7.24 2.25
N ARG A 56 2.09 -6.62 1.09
CA ARG A 56 1.09 -7.12 0.15
C ARG A 56 1.45 -8.50 -0.38
N GLY A 57 2.71 -8.70 -0.78
CA GLY A 57 3.19 -9.99 -1.28
C GLY A 57 3.06 -11.12 -0.26
N THR A 58 3.48 -10.89 0.99
CA THR A 58 3.42 -11.90 2.05
C THR A 58 1.99 -12.23 2.48
N ASN A 59 1.06 -11.29 2.38
CA ASN A 59 -0.35 -11.50 2.71
C ASN A 59 -1.17 -12.13 1.58
N ASP A 60 -0.92 -11.76 0.32
CA ASP A 60 -1.77 -12.16 -0.81
C ASP A 60 -1.24 -13.41 -1.55
N ALA A 61 0.08 -13.64 -1.61
CA ALA A 61 0.64 -14.80 -2.31
C ALA A 61 0.17 -16.15 -1.70
N PRO A 62 0.19 -16.35 -0.37
CA PRO A 62 -0.30 -17.60 0.22
C PRO A 62 -1.77 -17.90 -0.10
N LYS A 63 -2.62 -16.88 -0.22
CA LYS A 63 -4.04 -17.05 -0.55
C LYS A 63 -4.24 -17.59 -1.95
N ILE A 64 -3.48 -17.07 -2.92
CA ILE A 64 -3.54 -17.51 -4.32
C ILE A 64 -2.95 -18.91 -4.46
N VAL A 65 -1.83 -19.18 -3.79
CA VAL A 65 -1.22 -20.52 -3.76
C VAL A 65 -2.19 -21.54 -3.16
N ALA A 66 -2.85 -21.22 -2.05
CA ALA A 66 -3.83 -22.11 -1.42
C ALA A 66 -4.97 -22.44 -2.40
N MET A 67 -5.53 -21.44 -3.09
CA MET A 67 -6.57 -21.66 -4.10
C MET A 67 -6.08 -22.53 -5.27
N LEU A 68 -4.83 -22.33 -5.73
CA LEU A 68 -4.24 -23.13 -6.81
C LEU A 68 -4.06 -24.59 -6.40
N LEU A 69 -3.51 -24.85 -5.21
CA LEU A 69 -3.23 -26.20 -4.72
C LEU A 69 -4.51 -26.95 -4.31
N LEU A 70 -5.51 -26.25 -3.78
CA LEU A 70 -6.83 -26.85 -3.51
C LEU A 70 -7.60 -27.13 -4.81
N GLY A 71 -7.42 -26.28 -5.83
CA GLY A 71 -8.10 -26.40 -7.13
C GLY A 71 -7.50 -27.45 -8.07
N SER A 72 -6.27 -27.92 -7.84
CA SER A 72 -5.57 -28.85 -8.74
C SER A 72 -6.05 -30.31 -8.69
N ALA A 73 -7.18 -30.60 -8.03
CA ALA A 73 -7.82 -31.92 -7.94
C ALA A 73 -6.94 -33.07 -7.41
N THR A 74 -5.78 -32.76 -6.81
CA THR A 74 -4.90 -33.77 -6.23
C THR A 74 -5.47 -34.21 -4.88
N ALA A 75 -5.90 -35.47 -4.78
CA ALA A 75 -6.43 -36.07 -3.55
C ALA A 75 -5.41 -36.11 -2.38
N ALA A 76 -4.16 -35.73 -2.62
CA ALA A 76 -3.09 -35.70 -1.63
C ALA A 76 -2.43 -34.31 -1.57
N TRP A 77 -2.04 -33.91 -0.36
CA TRP A 77 -1.26 -32.69 -0.14
C TRP A 77 0.06 -32.76 -0.94
N PRO A 78 0.35 -31.75 -1.78
CA PRO A 78 1.50 -31.77 -2.67
C PRO A 78 2.81 -31.66 -1.88
N SER A 79 3.91 -32.17 -2.45
CA SER A 79 5.23 -32.12 -1.80
C SER A 79 5.72 -30.68 -1.62
N SER A 80 6.62 -30.45 -0.64
CA SER A 80 7.15 -29.12 -0.32
C SER A 80 7.80 -28.43 -1.52
N PHE A 81 8.39 -29.19 -2.45
CA PHE A 81 8.94 -28.66 -3.69
C PHE A 81 7.87 -28.03 -4.59
N VAL A 82 6.74 -28.73 -4.78
CA VAL A 82 5.62 -28.22 -5.59
C VAL A 82 4.99 -26.99 -4.94
N GLN A 83 4.85 -26.99 -3.61
CA GLN A 83 4.35 -25.83 -2.87
C GLN A 83 5.25 -24.60 -3.06
N MET A 84 6.58 -24.78 -2.98
CA MET A 84 7.55 -23.70 -3.14
C MET A 84 7.61 -23.20 -4.60
N ALA A 85 7.52 -24.11 -5.57
CA ALA A 85 7.43 -23.75 -6.99
C ALA A 85 6.14 -22.97 -7.30
N ALA A 86 5.00 -23.40 -6.76
CA ALA A 86 3.73 -22.69 -6.88
C ALA A 86 3.81 -21.28 -6.26
N PHE A 87 4.41 -21.14 -5.08
CA PHE A 87 4.64 -19.85 -4.44
C PHE A 87 5.52 -18.94 -5.30
N GLY A 88 6.64 -19.44 -5.81
CA GLY A 88 7.52 -18.69 -6.72
C GLY A 88 6.79 -18.24 -7.99
N GLY A 89 6.01 -19.12 -8.60
CA GLY A 89 5.21 -18.81 -9.79
C GLY A 89 4.17 -17.73 -9.53
N VAL A 90 3.43 -17.83 -8.41
CA VAL A 90 2.46 -16.80 -7.99
C VAL A 90 3.15 -15.47 -7.72
N ALA A 91 4.29 -15.47 -7.02
CA ALA A 91 5.03 -14.24 -6.73
C ALA A 91 5.49 -13.53 -8.02
N VAL A 92 6.01 -14.27 -9.00
CA VAL A 92 6.39 -13.74 -10.32
C VAL A 92 5.18 -13.20 -11.07
N ALA A 93 4.07 -13.96 -11.10
CA ALA A 93 2.83 -13.52 -11.75
C ALA A 93 2.26 -12.25 -11.12
N MET A 94 2.29 -12.14 -9.79
CA MET A 94 1.89 -10.93 -9.07
C MET A 94 2.78 -9.74 -9.39
N GLY A 95 4.10 -9.94 -9.47
CA GLY A 95 5.06 -8.91 -9.85
C GLY A 95 4.83 -8.39 -11.26
N LEU A 96 4.71 -9.30 -12.24
CA LEU A 96 4.42 -8.96 -13.63
C LEU A 96 3.06 -8.27 -13.78
N GLY A 97 2.01 -8.81 -13.16
CA GLY A 97 0.68 -8.22 -13.20
C GLY A 97 0.64 -6.80 -12.61
N SER A 98 1.39 -6.58 -11.53
CA SER A 98 1.51 -5.23 -10.92
C SER A 98 2.25 -4.26 -11.84
N TYR A 99 3.28 -4.72 -12.55
CA TYR A 99 4.00 -3.89 -13.52
C TYR A 99 3.13 -3.50 -14.72
N TYR A 100 2.39 -4.46 -15.30
CA TYR A 100 1.55 -4.20 -16.49
C TYR A 100 0.26 -3.42 -16.18
N GLY A 101 -0.41 -3.72 -15.07
CA GLY A 101 -1.76 -3.21 -14.78
C GLY A 101 -1.86 -2.32 -13.54
N GLY A 102 -0.83 -2.27 -12.70
CA GLY A 102 -0.90 -1.60 -11.40
C GLY A 102 -0.99 -0.08 -11.48
N LEU A 103 -0.42 0.53 -12.53
CA LEU A 103 -0.31 1.99 -12.66
C LEU A 103 -1.65 2.72 -12.56
N ARG A 104 -2.71 2.17 -13.18
CA ARG A 104 -4.05 2.78 -13.16
C ARG A 104 -4.65 2.76 -11.76
N VAL A 105 -4.38 1.71 -10.99
CA VAL A 105 -4.88 1.56 -9.61
C VAL A 105 -4.11 2.46 -8.66
N THR A 106 -2.78 2.51 -8.80
CA THR A 106 -1.94 3.37 -7.96
C THR A 106 -2.21 4.85 -8.21
N GLU A 107 -2.52 5.26 -9.45
CA GLU A 107 -2.93 6.64 -9.76
C GLU A 107 -4.22 7.03 -9.03
N VAL A 108 -5.22 6.15 -9.02
CA VAL A 108 -6.48 6.41 -8.29
C VAL A 108 -6.21 6.57 -6.80
N LEU A 109 -5.42 5.66 -6.21
CA LEU A 109 -5.11 5.69 -4.79
C LEU A 109 -4.25 6.91 -4.39
N ALA A 110 -3.23 7.22 -5.18
CA ALA A 110 -2.25 8.27 -4.87
C ALA A 110 -2.78 9.69 -5.14
N GLU A 111 -3.62 9.88 -6.16
CA GLU A 111 -4.02 11.22 -6.61
C GLU A 111 -5.52 11.51 -6.47
N LYS A 112 -6.36 10.48 -6.62
CA LYS A 112 -7.82 10.65 -6.75
C LYS A 112 -8.59 10.44 -5.45
N VAL A 113 -7.95 9.97 -4.38
CA VAL A 113 -8.55 9.87 -3.03
C VAL A 113 -8.29 11.14 -2.22
N THR A 114 -7.01 11.50 -2.04
CA THR A 114 -6.56 12.73 -1.38
C THR A 114 -5.19 13.11 -1.95
N ARG A 115 -4.87 14.41 -2.04
CA ARG A 115 -3.54 14.84 -2.45
C ARG A 115 -2.57 14.72 -1.28
N MET A 116 -1.50 13.97 -1.47
CA MET A 116 -0.52 13.67 -0.44
C MET A 116 0.88 14.15 -0.81
N ASP A 117 1.63 14.62 0.18
CA ASP A 117 3.08 14.82 0.07
C ASP A 117 3.87 13.55 0.42
N HIS A 118 5.21 13.64 0.38
CA HIS A 118 6.08 12.49 0.68
C HIS A 118 6.02 12.03 2.15
N THR A 119 5.78 12.94 3.10
CA THR A 119 5.66 12.59 4.53
C THR A 119 4.36 11.85 4.81
N GLU A 120 3.29 12.29 4.16
CA GLU A 120 1.97 11.69 4.20
C GLU A 120 1.99 10.32 3.53
N GLY A 121 2.61 10.21 2.35
CA GLY A 121 2.82 8.94 1.64
C GLY A 121 3.60 7.91 2.45
N LEU A 122 4.71 8.34 3.05
CA LEU A 122 5.50 7.52 3.97
C LEU A 122 4.65 7.00 5.14
N SER A 123 3.88 7.89 5.78
CA SER A 123 3.02 7.52 6.91
C SER A 123 1.96 6.50 6.48
N ALA A 124 1.32 6.70 5.33
CA ALA A 124 0.33 5.77 4.78
C ALA A 124 0.92 4.37 4.55
N ASN A 125 2.11 4.33 3.94
CA ASN A 125 2.81 3.08 3.62
C ASN A 125 3.25 2.33 4.88
N VAL A 126 3.79 3.04 5.87
CA VAL A 126 4.21 2.44 7.14
C VAL A 126 3.00 1.88 7.90
N THR A 127 1.92 2.65 8.03
CA THR A 127 0.69 2.16 8.68
C THR A 127 0.12 0.94 7.96
N THR A 128 0.06 0.98 6.63
CA THR A 128 -0.41 -0.16 5.82
C THR A 128 0.46 -1.39 6.04
N SER A 129 1.77 -1.23 5.93
CA SER A 129 2.73 -2.32 6.08
C SER A 129 2.66 -2.94 7.46
N MET A 130 2.63 -2.11 8.50
CA MET A 130 2.56 -2.56 9.88
C MET A 130 1.30 -3.39 10.11
N LEU A 131 0.13 -2.86 9.75
CA LEU A 131 -1.15 -3.57 9.95
C LEU A 131 -1.21 -4.90 9.20
N VAL A 132 -0.76 -4.93 7.94
CA VAL A 132 -0.77 -6.15 7.11
C VAL A 132 0.24 -7.19 7.59
N LEU A 133 1.44 -6.77 7.97
CA LEU A 133 2.45 -7.70 8.48
C LEU A 133 2.02 -8.25 9.85
N THR A 134 1.54 -7.40 10.75
CA THR A 134 1.02 -7.84 12.05
C THR A 134 -0.17 -8.78 11.90
N SER A 135 -1.10 -8.55 10.97
CA SER A 135 -2.19 -9.51 10.73
C SER A 135 -1.68 -10.85 10.21
N GLY A 136 -0.63 -10.84 9.39
CA GLY A 136 0.04 -12.06 8.92
C GLY A 136 0.62 -12.89 10.08
N TRP A 137 1.17 -12.25 11.12
CA TRP A 137 1.65 -12.94 12.32
C TRP A 137 0.52 -13.62 13.10
N PHE A 138 -0.68 -13.05 13.10
CA PHE A 138 -1.87 -13.65 13.69
C PHE A 138 -2.58 -14.65 12.76
N GLY A 139 -2.07 -14.87 11.54
CA GLY A 139 -2.70 -15.75 10.55
C GLY A 139 -4.05 -15.24 10.03
N LEU A 140 -4.35 -13.95 10.20
CA LEU A 140 -5.62 -13.36 9.79
C LEU A 140 -5.57 -12.94 8.32
N PRO A 141 -6.45 -13.46 7.45
CA PRO A 141 -6.51 -13.01 6.07
C PRO A 141 -7.12 -11.61 6.01
N VAL A 142 -6.32 -10.60 5.69
CA VAL A 142 -6.80 -9.21 5.56
C VAL A 142 -6.81 -8.74 4.11
N SER A 143 -7.68 -7.77 3.81
CA SER A 143 -7.68 -7.06 2.52
C SER A 143 -6.67 -5.92 2.53
N THR A 144 -5.58 -6.08 1.79
CA THR A 144 -4.52 -5.05 1.68
C THR A 144 -5.05 -3.75 1.05
N THR A 145 -6.01 -3.84 0.13
CA THR A 145 -6.63 -2.66 -0.50
C THR A 145 -7.49 -1.87 0.47
N HIS A 146 -8.26 -2.54 1.34
CA HIS A 146 -9.01 -1.86 2.41
C HIS A 146 -8.07 -1.16 3.39
N VAL A 147 -7.02 -1.87 3.85
CA VAL A 147 -6.07 -1.31 4.82
C VAL A 147 -5.36 -0.09 4.23
N SER A 148 -4.82 -0.22 3.01
CA SER A 148 -4.12 0.89 2.34
C SER A 148 -5.03 2.07 2.04
N SER A 149 -6.22 1.84 1.49
CA SER A 149 -7.18 2.90 1.20
C SER A 149 -7.63 3.62 2.48
N SER A 150 -7.83 2.88 3.57
CA SER A 150 -8.21 3.45 4.86
C SER A 150 -7.10 4.30 5.47
N ALA A 151 -5.83 3.89 5.35
CA ALA A 151 -4.69 4.70 5.79
C ALA A 151 -4.60 6.02 5.00
N ILE A 152 -4.77 5.96 3.67
CA ILE A 152 -4.80 7.13 2.78
C ILE A 152 -5.97 8.07 3.14
N ILE A 153 -7.18 7.54 3.29
CA ILE A 153 -8.36 8.31 3.69
C ILE A 153 -8.14 8.93 5.08
N GLY A 154 -7.57 8.18 6.02
CA GLY A 154 -7.24 8.65 7.38
C GLY A 154 -6.34 9.87 7.36
N ILE A 155 -5.29 9.87 6.52
CA ILE A 155 -4.42 11.04 6.32
C ILE A 155 -5.20 12.21 5.73
N GLY A 156 -6.05 11.96 4.72
CA GLY A 156 -6.92 12.98 4.16
C GLY A 156 -7.85 13.60 5.20
N LEU A 157 -8.37 12.81 6.14
CA LEU A 157 -9.23 13.30 7.22
C LEU A 157 -8.48 14.21 8.21
N LEU A 158 -7.18 13.98 8.45
CA LEU A 158 -6.35 14.88 9.27
C LEU A 158 -6.21 16.27 8.64
N LYS A 159 -6.25 16.35 7.30
CA LYS A 159 -6.26 17.62 6.54
C LYS A 159 -7.65 18.25 6.45
N GLY A 160 -8.68 17.56 6.94
CA GLY A 160 -10.07 17.98 6.96
C GLY A 160 -10.96 17.24 5.96
N MET A 161 -12.25 17.14 6.28
CA MET A 161 -13.22 16.35 5.49
C MET A 161 -13.32 16.74 4.00
N ARG A 162 -12.99 18.00 3.66
CA ARG A 162 -13.01 18.49 2.26
C ARG A 162 -11.78 18.09 1.46
N ALA A 163 -10.70 17.65 2.10
CA ALA A 163 -9.50 17.16 1.41
C ALA A 163 -9.70 15.77 0.79
N VAL A 164 -10.67 14.99 1.31
CA VAL A 164 -11.03 13.67 0.79
C VAL A 164 -12.05 13.80 -0.35
N ARG A 165 -11.75 13.16 -1.48
CA ARG A 165 -12.66 13.07 -2.62
C ARG A 165 -13.69 11.95 -2.39
N TRP A 166 -14.78 12.27 -1.71
CA TRP A 166 -15.82 11.30 -1.33
C TRP A 166 -16.49 10.58 -2.50
N ALA A 167 -16.57 11.21 -3.68
CA ALA A 167 -17.07 10.54 -4.89
C ALA A 167 -16.19 9.32 -5.24
N THR A 168 -14.86 9.49 -5.24
CA THR A 168 -13.91 8.39 -5.49
C THR A 168 -14.04 7.31 -4.41
N VAL A 169 -14.11 7.69 -3.14
CA VAL A 169 -14.24 6.74 -2.03
C VAL A 169 -15.54 5.93 -2.16
N ARG A 170 -16.66 6.58 -2.50
CA ARG A 170 -17.92 5.91 -2.78
C ARG A 170 -17.78 4.91 -3.92
N ASP A 171 -17.16 5.29 -5.03
CA ASP A 171 -17.01 4.43 -6.19
C ASP A 171 -16.11 3.20 -5.87
N MET A 172 -15.09 3.38 -5.02
CA MET A 172 -14.28 2.27 -4.49
C MET A 172 -15.11 1.31 -3.65
N VAL A 173 -15.92 1.82 -2.70
CA VAL A 173 -16.79 0.99 -1.85
C VAL A 173 -17.82 0.24 -2.68
N LEU A 174 -18.44 0.90 -3.66
CA LEU A 174 -19.36 0.26 -4.59
C LEU A 174 -18.67 -0.85 -5.37
N ALA A 175 -17.45 -0.61 -5.88
CA ALA A 175 -16.67 -1.64 -6.55
C ALA A 175 -16.40 -2.84 -5.64
N TRP A 176 -16.02 -2.63 -4.37
CA TRP A 176 -15.78 -3.72 -3.42
C TRP A 176 -17.02 -4.57 -3.13
N ILE A 177 -18.19 -3.95 -3.07
CA ILE A 177 -19.45 -4.67 -2.85
C ILE A 177 -19.85 -5.45 -4.10
N ILE A 178 -19.68 -4.87 -5.29
CA ILE A 178 -20.10 -5.49 -6.56
C ILE A 178 -19.17 -6.63 -6.99
N THR A 179 -17.88 -6.55 -6.68
CA THR A 179 -16.92 -7.58 -7.09
C THR A 179 -17.18 -8.94 -6.46
N LEU A 180 -17.70 -9.00 -5.22
CA LEU A 180 -17.99 -10.26 -4.54
C LEU A 180 -19.13 -11.06 -5.21
N PRO A 181 -20.34 -10.50 -5.43
CA PRO A 181 -21.39 -11.17 -6.20
C PRO A 181 -20.98 -11.48 -7.62
N ALA A 182 -20.26 -10.58 -8.29
CA ALA A 182 -19.81 -10.82 -9.66
C ALA A 182 -18.84 -12.02 -9.75
N ALA A 183 -17.89 -12.11 -8.82
CA ALA A 183 -16.98 -13.25 -8.74
C ALA A 183 -17.73 -14.56 -8.43
N ALA A 184 -18.68 -14.54 -7.48
CA ALA A 184 -19.49 -15.71 -7.15
C ALA A 184 -20.35 -16.19 -8.34
N PHE A 185 -20.96 -15.25 -9.07
CA PHE A 185 -21.74 -15.55 -10.26
C PHE A 185 -20.86 -16.16 -11.36
N LEU A 186 -19.72 -15.56 -11.67
CA LEU A 186 -18.80 -16.08 -12.69
C LEU A 186 -18.24 -17.47 -12.31
N ALA A 187 -17.89 -17.68 -11.04
CA ALA A 187 -17.45 -18.97 -10.54
C ALA A 187 -18.56 -20.03 -10.68
N SER A 188 -19.81 -19.70 -10.32
CA SER A 188 -20.96 -20.59 -10.46
C SER A 188 -21.23 -20.98 -11.92
N VAL A 189 -21.23 -20.00 -12.82
CA VAL A 189 -21.42 -20.25 -14.27
C VAL A 189 -20.30 -21.13 -14.81
N THR A 190 -19.04 -20.83 -14.47
CA THR A 190 -17.89 -21.62 -14.92
C THR A 190 -17.96 -23.06 -14.42
N TYR A 191 -18.35 -23.25 -13.15
CA TYR A 191 -18.54 -24.58 -12.56
C TYR A 191 -19.63 -25.36 -13.28
N LEU A 192 -20.80 -24.75 -13.54
CA LEU A 192 -21.90 -25.41 -14.24
C LEU A 192 -21.48 -25.85 -15.65
N ILE A 193 -20.77 -24.99 -16.39
CA ILE A 193 -20.24 -25.32 -17.72
C ILE A 193 -19.28 -26.51 -17.63
N LEU A 194 -18.31 -26.48 -16.72
CA LEU A 194 -17.34 -27.58 -16.56
C LEU A 194 -18.03 -28.88 -16.13
N SER A 195 -19.00 -28.82 -15.21
CA SER A 195 -19.75 -30.00 -14.73
C SER A 195 -20.73 -30.57 -15.76
N GLY A 196 -21.11 -29.81 -16.78
CA GLY A 196 -21.92 -30.30 -17.89
C GLY A 196 -21.07 -30.91 -19.02
N VAL A 197 -19.76 -30.64 -19.03
CA VAL A 197 -18.80 -31.13 -20.03
C VAL A 197 -18.02 -32.36 -19.52
N LEU A 198 -17.75 -32.44 -18.21
CA LEU A 198 -17.15 -33.57 -17.50
C LEU A 198 -18.21 -34.57 -17.03
#